data_AF-A0A830FXK7-F1
#
_entry.id   AF-A0A830FXK7-F1
#
_cell.length_a   1.000
_cell.length_b   1.000
_cell.length_c   1.000
_cell.angle_alpha   90.00
_cell.angle_beta   90.00
_cell.angle_gamma   90.00
#
_symmetry.space_group_name_H-M   'P 1'
#
loop_
_entity.id
_entity.type
_entity.pdbx_description
1 polymer ?
#
loop_
_entity_poly.entity_id
_entity_poly.type
_entity_poly.pdbx_seq_one_letter_code
_entity_poly.pdbx_strand_id
1 'polypeptide(L)'
;MTDAAVPVTQSAVENFVEQYLRSIGCDIDKQGNQWTVTAPNEVDSELLTESVTLVCGDNVDDEAAEELHPESPFFQTLLSEASDRAPTGKLSLEADNADAQLPDWLQESDLEVSSAKFTPYYDRTALVVLFRARVETVSEYQTELLQAVAIDTRSESFLPTLEQAFLQRVSSDTELKSSDSMDMQAVDVRPLLDTASGQVVDRIQRTIDEIHQEASRAADAEVEEFRQMQQQRIGELEEQLSNLSARIADLSDQINSSDESKRVEALKERKTLKNEHEDIQAELDDLRQRRDQGFPKRQREIRERHALDVQVEPLTITEVEYERGDLEIVLTTDEHTLEFTAGYGTGVGITETVNCSKCGRAFTDTNPVEDIAGGLICLDCSPQE
;
A
#
# COMPACT_ATOMS: atom_id res chain seq x y z
N MET A 1 16.36 -4.03 -3.12
CA MET A 1 15.64 -2.92 -2.48
C MET A 1 14.78 -3.52 -1.39
N THR A 2 15.25 -3.41 -0.14
CA THR A 2 14.51 -3.80 1.05
C THR A 2 13.38 -2.79 1.24
N ASP A 3 12.15 -3.26 1.06
CA ASP A 3 10.95 -2.54 1.49
C ASP A 3 11.04 -2.46 3.02
N ALA A 4 11.41 -1.28 3.54
CA ALA A 4 11.63 -1.08 4.96
C ALA A 4 10.27 -1.01 5.67
N ALA A 5 9.67 -2.18 5.87
CA ALA A 5 8.44 -2.33 6.62
C ALA A 5 8.77 -2.46 8.11
N VAL A 6 8.21 -1.57 8.93
CA VAL A 6 8.28 -1.70 10.40
C VAL A 6 7.23 -2.72 10.83
N PRO A 7 7.61 -3.80 11.55
CA PRO A 7 6.64 -4.81 11.97
C PRO A 7 5.69 -4.23 13.03
N VAL A 8 4.38 -4.34 12.78
CA VAL A 8 3.34 -3.92 13.73
C VAL A 8 3.15 -5.02 14.79
N THR A 9 3.98 -4.96 15.82
CA THR A 9 3.87 -5.86 16.98
C THR A 9 2.94 -5.27 18.04
N GLN A 10 2.38 -6.12 18.90
CA GLN A 10 1.57 -5.67 20.05
C GLN A 10 2.31 -4.64 20.91
N SER A 11 3.61 -4.84 21.15
CA SER A 11 4.43 -3.89 21.92
C SER A 11 4.62 -2.55 21.22
N ALA A 12 4.71 -2.54 19.88
CA ALA A 12 4.75 -1.29 19.11
C ALA A 12 3.42 -0.53 19.20
N VAL A 13 2.28 -1.23 19.16
CA VAL A 13 0.95 -0.64 19.37
C VAL A 13 0.86 0.01 20.75
N GLU A 14 1.20 -0.74 21.80
CA GLU A 14 1.18 -0.24 23.17
C GLU A 14 2.09 0.99 23.37
N ASN A 15 3.33 0.93 22.88
CA ASN A 15 4.27 2.05 22.99
C ASN A 15 3.76 3.30 22.26
N PHE A 16 3.25 3.15 21.04
CA PHE A 16 2.67 4.26 20.30
C PHE A 16 1.48 4.88 21.05
N VAL A 17 0.53 4.06 21.51
CA VAL A 17 -0.66 4.55 22.21
C VAL A 17 -0.28 5.28 23.50
N GLU A 18 0.66 4.73 24.27
CA GLU A 18 1.16 5.41 25.46
C GLU A 18 1.80 6.77 25.14
N GLN A 19 2.69 6.82 24.15
CA GLN A 19 3.37 8.05 23.75
C GLN A 19 2.39 9.10 23.23
N TYR A 20 1.49 8.71 22.33
CA TYR A 20 0.49 9.60 21.75
C TYR A 20 -0.43 10.18 22.83
N LEU A 21 -1.03 9.32 23.67
CA LEU A 21 -1.94 9.76 24.72
C LEU A 21 -1.24 10.67 25.74
N ARG A 22 0.01 10.39 26.11
CA ARG A 22 0.80 11.29 26.95
C ARG A 22 1.10 12.63 26.27
N SER A 23 1.36 12.63 24.97
CA SER A 23 1.65 13.86 24.21
C SER A 23 0.47 14.85 24.21
N ILE A 24 -0.75 14.33 24.29
CA ILE A 24 -1.99 15.13 24.36
C ILE A 24 -2.43 15.38 25.81
N GLY A 25 -1.61 14.99 26.79
CA GLY A 25 -1.79 15.30 28.21
C GLY A 25 -2.62 14.29 29.01
N CYS A 26 -2.91 13.11 28.47
CA CYS A 26 -3.63 12.06 29.21
C CYS A 26 -2.75 11.43 30.29
N ASP A 27 -3.38 11.07 31.41
CA ASP A 27 -2.79 10.23 32.45
C ASP A 27 -3.14 8.76 32.19
N ILE A 28 -2.17 7.86 32.35
CA ILE A 28 -2.31 6.44 32.04
C ILE A 28 -1.89 5.63 33.26
N ASP A 29 -2.86 4.97 33.91
CA ASP A 29 -2.61 3.98 34.96
C ASP A 29 -2.62 2.57 34.37
N LYS A 30 -1.51 1.83 34.52
CA LYS A 30 -1.34 0.49 33.95
C LYS A 30 -1.42 -0.58 35.02
N GLN A 31 -2.42 -1.46 34.92
CA GLN A 31 -2.63 -2.60 35.80
C GLN A 31 -2.57 -3.91 35.00
N GLY A 32 -1.35 -4.42 34.79
CA GLY A 32 -1.14 -5.58 33.92
C GLY A 32 -1.50 -5.26 32.46
N ASN A 33 -2.41 -6.02 31.87
CA ASN A 33 -2.89 -5.79 30.50
C ASN A 33 -4.01 -4.75 30.41
N GLN A 34 -4.47 -4.19 31.54
CA GLN A 34 -5.55 -3.21 31.57
C GLN A 34 -5.01 -1.82 31.85
N TRP A 35 -5.30 -0.86 30.98
CA TRP A 35 -4.87 0.53 31.12
C TRP A 35 -6.10 1.40 31.36
N THR A 36 -6.05 2.26 32.36
CA THR A 36 -7.06 3.29 32.57
C THR A 36 -6.49 4.62 32.11
N VAL A 37 -7.06 5.16 31.03
CA VAL A 37 -6.67 6.43 30.44
C VAL A 37 -7.63 7.50 30.93
N THR A 38 -7.10 8.57 31.53
CA THR A 38 -7.89 9.73 31.96
C THR A 38 -7.49 10.93 31.11
N ALA A 39 -8.46 11.52 30.41
CA ALA A 39 -8.21 12.67 29.55
C ALA A 39 -8.49 13.99 30.29
N PRO A 40 -7.66 15.03 30.09
CA PRO A 40 -8.00 16.36 30.56
C PRO A 40 -9.25 16.89 29.85
N ASN A 41 -10.05 17.71 30.54
CA ASN A 41 -11.34 18.24 30.06
C ASN A 41 -11.28 19.08 28.76
N GLU A 42 -10.08 19.36 28.24
CA GLU A 42 -9.83 20.24 27.09
C GLU A 42 -9.24 19.49 25.87
N VAL A 43 -9.17 18.14 25.91
CA VAL A 43 -8.69 17.35 24.77
C VAL A 43 -9.77 17.26 23.70
N ASP A 44 -9.45 17.72 22.49
CA ASP A 44 -10.33 17.66 21.32
C ASP A 44 -10.26 16.29 20.63
N SER A 45 -10.64 15.22 21.34
CA SER A 45 -10.64 13.83 20.84
C SER A 45 -12.05 13.25 20.88
N GLU A 46 -12.46 12.60 19.79
CA GLU A 46 -13.74 11.88 19.73
C GLU A 46 -13.70 10.57 20.52
N LEU A 47 -12.50 10.05 20.80
CA LEU A 47 -12.28 8.80 21.53
C LEU A 47 -12.21 8.98 23.05
N LEU A 48 -11.88 10.18 23.53
CA LEU A 48 -11.52 10.42 24.93
C LEU A 48 -12.50 11.38 25.60
N THR A 49 -13.55 10.84 26.22
CA THR A 49 -14.61 11.65 26.83
C THR A 49 -14.27 12.11 28.26
N GLU A 50 -13.91 11.18 29.16
CA GLU A 50 -13.48 11.49 30.55
C GLU A 50 -12.47 10.43 31.05
N SER A 51 -12.85 9.15 30.97
CA SER A 51 -11.95 8.02 31.20
C SER A 51 -12.29 6.84 30.28
N VAL A 52 -11.28 6.15 29.80
CA VAL A 52 -11.40 4.97 28.93
C VAL A 52 -10.55 3.84 29.51
N THR A 53 -11.09 2.63 29.51
CA THR A 53 -10.34 1.43 29.89
C THR A 53 -9.92 0.70 28.61
N LEU A 54 -8.62 0.48 28.44
CA LEU A 54 -8.04 -0.27 27.34
C LEU A 54 -7.56 -1.64 27.82
N VAL A 55 -7.76 -2.68 27.05
CA VAL A 55 -7.23 -4.03 27.31
C VAL A 55 -6.27 -4.41 26.21
N CYS A 56 -5.02 -4.70 26.57
CA CYS A 56 -3.98 -5.08 25.64
C CYS A 56 -4.17 -6.56 25.19
N GLY A 57 -4.40 -6.75 23.89
CA GLY A 57 -4.68 -8.06 23.25
C GLY A 57 -6.16 -8.46 23.23
N ASP A 58 -6.44 -9.66 22.71
CA ASP A 58 -7.79 -10.10 22.29
C ASP A 58 -8.68 -10.67 23.43
N ASN A 59 -8.45 -10.27 24.68
CA ASN A 59 -9.04 -10.95 25.82
C ASN A 59 -9.84 -9.99 26.70
N VAL A 60 -10.97 -9.52 26.16
CA VAL A 60 -11.89 -8.63 26.85
C VAL A 60 -13.04 -9.44 27.46
N ASP A 61 -13.01 -9.55 28.79
CA ASP A 61 -14.14 -10.09 29.56
C ASP A 61 -15.19 -9.01 29.91
N ASP A 62 -14.91 -7.73 29.62
CA ASP A 62 -15.75 -6.56 29.99
C ASP A 62 -16.22 -5.77 28.76
N GLU A 63 -17.53 -5.78 28.49
CA GLU A 63 -18.14 -5.05 27.36
C GLU A 63 -17.92 -3.53 27.38
N ALA A 64 -17.48 -2.96 28.51
CA ALA A 64 -17.18 -1.53 28.65
C ALA A 64 -15.71 -1.16 28.38
N ALA A 65 -14.85 -2.13 28.09
CA ALA A 65 -13.43 -1.89 27.79
C ALA A 65 -13.14 -1.98 26.29
N GLU A 66 -12.23 -1.14 25.80
CA GLU A 66 -11.80 -1.12 24.41
C GLU A 66 -10.58 -2.02 24.21
N GLU A 67 -10.56 -2.74 23.10
CA GLU A 67 -9.43 -3.59 22.71
C GLU A 67 -8.26 -2.75 22.20
N LEU A 68 -7.05 -3.11 22.61
CA LEU A 68 -5.81 -2.50 22.15
C LEU A 68 -4.92 -3.56 21.51
N HIS A 69 -5.05 -3.71 20.21
CA HIS A 69 -4.20 -4.53 19.35
C HIS A 69 -4.21 -3.95 17.91
N PRO A 70 -3.33 -4.40 16.99
CA PRO A 70 -3.17 -3.77 15.68
C PRO A 70 -4.45 -3.63 14.84
N GLU A 71 -5.39 -4.55 14.99
CA GLU A 71 -6.64 -4.59 14.21
C GLU A 71 -7.84 -3.99 14.96
N SER A 72 -7.64 -3.50 16.20
CA SER A 72 -8.75 -3.03 17.01
C SER A 72 -9.34 -1.71 16.46
N PRO A 73 -10.67 -1.52 16.46
CA PRO A 73 -11.30 -0.29 15.99
C PRO A 73 -10.80 0.96 16.73
N PHE A 74 -10.55 0.83 18.04
CA PHE A 74 -9.97 1.89 18.85
C PHE A 74 -8.60 2.32 18.33
N PHE A 75 -7.69 1.37 18.11
CA PHE A 75 -6.35 1.67 17.62
C PHE A 75 -6.36 2.29 16.22
N GLN A 76 -7.20 1.77 15.32
CA GLN A 76 -7.35 2.31 13.96
C GLN A 76 -7.88 3.76 13.97
N THR A 77 -8.84 4.06 14.85
CA THR A 77 -9.37 5.43 15.00
C THR A 77 -8.31 6.34 15.60
N LEU A 78 -7.56 5.88 16.60
CA LEU A 78 -6.49 6.64 17.24
C LEU A 78 -5.36 6.96 16.26
N LEU A 79 -4.99 6.01 15.39
CA LEU A 79 -4.01 6.23 14.32
C LEU A 79 -4.47 7.31 13.33
N SER A 80 -5.75 7.30 12.96
CA SER A 80 -6.32 8.34 12.09
C SER A 80 -6.26 9.70 12.77
N GLU A 81 -6.72 9.80 14.03
CA GLU A 81 -6.68 11.04 14.81
C GLU A 81 -5.26 11.59 14.95
N ALA A 82 -4.29 10.71 15.27
CA ALA A 82 -2.89 11.10 15.41
C ALA A 82 -2.29 11.62 14.10
N SER A 83 -2.64 10.99 12.97
CA SER A 83 -2.20 11.41 11.64
C SER A 83 -2.76 12.79 11.26
N ASP A 84 -4.02 13.06 11.61
CA ASP A 84 -4.68 14.34 11.30
C ASP A 84 -4.16 15.51 12.15
N ARG A 85 -3.73 15.24 13.39
CA ARG A 85 -3.27 16.28 14.33
C ARG A 85 -1.86 16.79 14.08
N ALA A 86 -0.95 15.91 13.67
CA ALA A 86 0.46 16.26 13.46
C ALA A 86 0.93 15.89 12.04
N PRO A 87 0.34 16.50 10.99
CA PRO A 87 0.67 16.16 9.61
C PRO A 87 2.05 16.68 9.18
N THR A 88 2.67 17.57 9.97
CA THR A 88 3.96 18.20 9.66
C THR A 88 4.90 18.15 10.84
N GLY A 89 6.18 17.86 10.61
CA GLY A 89 7.21 17.87 11.64
C GLY A 89 8.59 18.29 11.13
N LYS A 90 9.52 18.48 12.06
CA LYS A 90 10.93 18.72 11.77
C LYS A 90 11.79 17.75 12.58
N LEU A 91 12.82 17.20 11.96
CA LEU A 91 13.79 16.30 12.58
C LEU A 91 15.20 16.70 12.15
N SER A 92 16.14 16.72 13.09
CA SER A 92 17.57 16.87 12.78
C SER A 92 18.29 15.55 13.00
N LEU A 93 19.08 15.14 12.00
CA LEU A 93 19.99 14.01 12.03
C LEU A 93 21.43 14.54 12.10
N GLU A 94 21.85 14.78 13.34
CA GLU A 94 23.24 15.13 13.66
C GLU A 94 24.07 13.86 13.79
N ALA A 95 25.34 13.91 13.40
CA ALA A 95 26.31 12.92 13.77
C ALA A 95 26.61 13.05 15.27
N ASP A 96 25.73 12.51 16.11
CA ASP A 96 26.12 12.10 17.45
C ASP A 96 27.38 11.23 17.31
N ASN A 97 28.32 11.24 18.28
CA ASN A 97 29.63 10.57 18.23
C ASN A 97 29.61 9.03 17.96
N ALA A 98 28.49 8.46 17.52
CA ALA A 98 28.37 7.15 16.90
C ALA A 98 29.19 7.07 15.60
N ASP A 99 29.81 5.92 15.40
CA ASP A 99 30.58 5.62 14.20
C ASP A 99 29.70 5.78 12.95
N ALA A 100 30.26 6.40 11.92
CA ALA A 100 29.56 6.60 10.65
C ALA A 100 29.07 5.24 10.11
N GLN A 101 27.82 5.20 9.64
CA GLN A 101 27.24 4.00 9.07
C GLN A 101 28.05 3.57 7.84
N LEU A 102 28.72 2.44 7.95
CA LEU A 102 29.47 1.84 6.85
C LEU A 102 28.50 1.27 5.81
N PRO A 103 28.80 1.38 4.51
CA PRO A 103 27.97 0.80 3.46
C PRO A 103 28.03 -0.73 3.47
N ASP A 104 26.96 -1.38 3.04
CA ASP A 104 26.83 -2.85 3.07
C ASP A 104 27.97 -3.57 2.33
N TRP A 105 28.44 -3.04 1.20
CA TRP A 105 29.55 -3.61 0.44
C TRP A 105 30.91 -3.59 1.18
N LEU A 106 31.05 -2.80 2.25
CA LEU A 106 32.16 -2.86 3.20
C LEU A 106 31.86 -3.80 4.36
N GLN A 107 30.61 -3.86 4.82
CA GLN A 107 30.22 -4.75 5.93
C GLN A 107 30.29 -6.23 5.53
N GLU A 108 29.98 -6.54 4.27
CA GLU A 108 30.06 -7.88 3.68
C GLU A 108 31.48 -8.24 3.21
N SER A 109 32.47 -7.36 3.42
CA SER A 109 33.87 -7.60 3.09
C SER A 109 34.62 -8.26 4.24
N ASP A 110 35.57 -9.13 3.93
CA ASP A 110 36.51 -9.68 4.91
C ASP A 110 37.63 -8.69 5.32
N LEU A 111 37.61 -7.47 4.76
CA LEU A 111 38.59 -6.43 5.06
C LEU A 111 38.34 -5.76 6.43
N GLU A 112 39.42 -5.51 7.17
CA GLU A 112 39.32 -4.80 8.44
C GLU A 112 39.19 -3.29 8.22
N VAL A 113 38.10 -2.69 8.71
CA VAL A 113 37.92 -1.23 8.76
C VAL A 113 38.57 -0.69 10.02
N SER A 114 39.82 -0.25 9.91
CA SER A 114 40.60 0.26 11.03
C SER A 114 40.13 1.62 11.57
N SER A 115 39.55 2.46 10.70
CA SER A 115 38.88 3.69 11.14
C SER A 115 37.89 4.20 10.09
N ALA A 116 36.79 4.81 10.55
CA ALA A 116 35.84 5.54 9.73
C ALA A 116 35.52 6.86 10.44
N LYS A 117 35.93 7.99 9.86
CA LYS A 117 35.78 9.32 10.47
C LYS A 117 34.99 10.24 9.56
N PHE A 118 33.83 10.68 10.05
CA PHE A 118 33.01 11.67 9.36
C PHE A 118 33.41 13.09 9.76
N THR A 119 33.62 13.95 8.77
CA THR A 119 33.86 15.38 8.96
C THR A 119 32.73 16.18 8.29
N PRO A 120 31.74 16.70 9.05
CA PRO A 120 30.64 17.48 8.49
C PRO A 120 31.11 18.85 8.00
N TYR A 121 30.54 19.32 6.89
CA TYR A 121 30.86 20.63 6.31
C TYR A 121 29.68 21.60 6.31
N TYR A 122 28.48 21.10 6.06
CA TYR A 122 27.27 21.90 6.00
C TYR A 122 26.04 21.02 6.17
N ASP A 123 24.94 21.65 6.60
CA ASP A 123 23.66 21.00 6.72
C ASP A 123 22.91 21.03 5.39
N ARG A 124 22.12 19.99 5.15
CA ARG A 124 21.20 19.84 4.03
C ARG A 124 19.80 19.55 4.57
N THR A 125 18.82 19.85 3.74
CA THR A 125 17.41 19.63 4.06
C THR A 125 16.82 18.66 3.07
N ALA A 126 16.20 17.61 3.58
CA ALA A 126 15.39 16.67 2.82
C ALA A 126 13.94 16.74 3.30
N LEU A 127 13.03 16.35 2.43
CA LEU A 127 11.64 16.15 2.77
C LEU A 127 11.40 14.64 2.85
N VAL A 128 10.94 14.15 4.01
CA VAL A 128 10.48 12.77 4.17
C VAL A 128 8.96 12.78 4.25
N VAL A 129 8.32 12.02 3.37
CA VAL A 129 6.85 11.98 3.27
C VAL A 129 6.40 10.54 3.45
N LEU A 130 5.47 10.32 4.38
CA LEU A 130 4.78 9.04 4.51
C LEU A 130 3.51 9.09 3.67
N PHE A 131 3.42 8.21 2.68
CA PHE A 131 2.26 8.07 1.82
C PHE A 131 1.45 6.85 2.22
N ARG A 132 0.13 7.00 2.12
CA ARG A 132 -0.84 5.90 2.08
C ARG A 132 -1.29 5.70 0.65
N ALA A 133 -0.97 4.55 0.09
CA ALA A 133 -1.47 4.11 -1.20
C ALA A 133 -2.60 3.09 -1.00
N ARG A 134 -3.79 3.40 -1.50
CA ARG A 134 -4.95 2.51 -1.50
C ARG A 134 -5.19 2.02 -2.91
N VAL A 135 -5.34 0.71 -3.07
CA VAL A 135 -5.77 0.08 -4.32
C VAL A 135 -7.08 -0.61 -4.05
N GLU A 136 -8.15 -0.12 -4.67
CA GLU A 136 -9.51 -0.63 -4.53
C GLU A 136 -9.99 -1.27 -5.82
N THR A 137 -10.62 -2.44 -5.70
CA THR A 137 -11.35 -3.09 -6.79
C THR A 137 -12.49 -3.93 -6.20
N VAL A 138 -13.48 -4.30 -7.01
CA VAL A 138 -14.60 -5.12 -6.54
C VAL A 138 -14.21 -6.58 -6.30
N SER A 139 -13.09 -7.02 -6.88
CA SER A 139 -12.61 -8.41 -6.75
C SER A 139 -11.73 -8.65 -5.53
N GLU A 140 -11.15 -7.60 -4.97
CA GLU A 140 -10.16 -7.67 -3.89
C GLU A 140 -10.50 -6.58 -2.89
N TYR A 141 -10.75 -6.99 -1.64
CA TYR A 141 -10.98 -6.03 -0.56
C TYR A 141 -9.72 -5.14 -0.48
N GLN A 142 -9.94 -3.83 -0.50
CA GLN A 142 -8.97 -2.74 -0.45
C GLN A 142 -7.58 -3.14 0.06
N THR A 143 -6.56 -2.95 -0.79
CA THR A 143 -5.15 -3.10 -0.38
C THR A 143 -4.61 -1.74 0.05
N GLU A 144 -4.12 -1.64 1.28
CA GLU A 144 -3.44 -0.45 1.78
C GLU A 144 -1.93 -0.69 1.90
N LEU A 145 -1.14 0.24 1.37
CA LEU A 145 0.32 0.23 1.44
C LEU A 145 0.80 1.55 2.04
N LEU A 146 1.71 1.47 3.00
CA LEU A 146 2.41 2.63 3.54
C LEU A 146 3.81 2.70 2.92
N GLN A 147 4.18 3.87 2.41
CA GLN A 147 5.45 4.08 1.72
C GLN A 147 6.10 5.39 2.19
N ALA A 148 7.32 5.29 2.71
CA ALA A 148 8.15 6.45 3.00
C ALA A 148 8.93 6.85 1.75
N VAL A 149 8.97 8.14 1.44
CA VAL A 149 9.82 8.69 0.38
C VAL A 149 10.62 9.87 0.92
N ALA A 150 11.94 9.84 0.74
CA ALA A 150 12.83 10.93 1.10
C ALA A 150 13.37 11.59 -0.16
N ILE A 151 13.31 12.92 -0.24
CA ILE A 151 13.81 13.71 -1.37
C ILE A 151 14.67 14.87 -0.88
N ASP A 152 15.88 15.02 -1.42
CA ASP A 152 16.72 16.19 -1.15
C ASP A 152 16.07 17.44 -1.76
N THR A 153 15.81 18.46 -0.95
CA THR A 153 15.06 19.66 -1.38
C THR A 153 15.77 20.49 -2.43
N ARG A 154 17.09 20.35 -2.58
CA ARG A 154 17.92 21.16 -3.48
C ARG A 154 18.21 20.47 -4.81
N SER A 155 18.43 19.17 -4.77
CA SER A 155 18.82 18.35 -5.93
C SER A 155 17.67 17.52 -6.48
N GLU A 156 16.55 17.44 -5.75
CA GLU A 156 15.37 16.65 -6.08
C GLU A 156 15.68 15.15 -6.24
N SER A 157 16.81 14.69 -5.69
CA SER A 157 17.21 13.29 -5.71
C SER A 157 16.54 12.51 -4.58
N PHE A 158 16.05 11.31 -4.87
CA PHE A 158 15.54 10.39 -3.85
C PHE A 158 16.67 9.85 -2.97
N LEU A 159 16.41 9.75 -1.67
CA LEU A 159 17.36 9.34 -0.65
C LEU A 159 16.85 8.08 0.08
N PRO A 160 16.86 6.90 -0.55
CA PRO A 160 16.26 5.68 0.03
C PRO A 160 16.90 5.26 1.37
N THR A 161 18.20 5.47 1.56
CA THR A 161 18.86 5.21 2.85
C THR A 161 18.33 6.13 3.95
N LEU A 162 18.01 7.40 3.60
CA LEU A 162 17.43 8.35 4.54
C LEU A 162 16.02 7.95 4.95
N GLU A 163 15.24 7.34 4.05
CA GLU A 163 13.93 6.76 4.38
C GLU A 163 14.09 5.72 5.50
N GLN A 164 15.06 4.82 5.37
CA GLN A 164 15.33 3.78 6.34
C GLN A 164 15.84 4.35 7.66
N ALA A 165 16.82 5.25 7.61
CA ALA A 165 17.37 5.90 8.79
C ALA A 165 16.29 6.70 9.54
N PHE A 166 15.43 7.41 8.81
CA PHE A 166 14.27 8.11 9.37
C PHE A 166 13.32 7.14 10.08
N LEU A 167 12.87 6.08 9.40
CA LEU A 167 11.96 5.11 9.98
C LEU A 167 12.55 4.42 11.21
N GLN A 168 13.84 4.08 11.19
CA GLN A 168 14.54 3.50 12.34
C GLN A 168 14.61 4.48 13.52
N ARG A 169 14.91 5.76 13.24
CA ARG A 169 15.01 6.82 14.26
C ARG A 169 13.65 7.06 14.91
N VAL A 170 12.59 7.12 14.12
CA VAL A 170 11.22 7.34 14.60
C VAL A 170 10.65 6.11 15.32
N SER A 171 11.08 4.90 14.93
CA SER A 171 10.63 3.64 15.58
C SER A 171 11.40 3.31 16.86
N SER A 172 12.59 3.87 17.05
CA SER A 172 13.38 3.67 18.26
C SER A 172 12.87 4.64 19.33
N ASP A 173 12.57 4.17 20.54
CA ASP A 173 12.16 4.93 21.75
C ASP A 173 13.16 6.03 22.21
N THR A 174 14.05 6.48 21.32
CA THR A 174 14.94 7.61 21.59
C THR A 174 14.08 8.84 21.70
N GLU A 175 14.28 9.65 22.74
CA GLU A 175 13.68 10.98 22.86
C GLU A 175 13.99 11.79 21.61
N LEU A 176 13.09 11.75 20.63
CA LEU A 176 13.12 12.63 19.48
C LEU A 176 12.90 14.02 20.06
N LYS A 177 13.92 14.88 19.97
CA LYS A 177 13.72 16.31 20.11
C LYS A 177 12.88 16.76 18.92
N SER A 178 11.57 16.61 19.03
CA SER A 178 10.59 17.07 18.05
C SER A 178 9.71 18.10 18.73
N SER A 179 9.82 19.36 18.31
CA SER A 179 8.74 20.33 18.48
C SER A 179 8.88 21.61 17.65
N ASP A 180 9.69 21.62 16.59
CA ASP A 180 9.75 22.78 15.71
C ASP A 180 8.85 22.54 14.49
N SER A 181 8.04 23.54 14.16
CA SER A 181 7.27 23.58 12.93
C SER A 181 8.23 23.52 11.73
N MET A 182 7.82 22.87 10.64
CA MET A 182 8.54 22.95 9.37
C MET A 182 8.82 24.40 9.00
N ASP A 183 10.06 24.68 8.59
CA ASP A 183 10.47 26.01 8.15
C ASP A 183 10.06 26.26 6.69
N MET A 184 9.87 25.17 5.92
CA MET A 184 9.48 25.23 4.51
C MET A 184 8.05 25.75 4.30
N GLN A 185 7.87 26.58 3.27
CA GLN A 185 6.55 27.05 2.86
C GLN A 185 5.84 26.04 1.97
N ALA A 186 4.50 26.00 2.05
CA ALA A 186 3.68 25.08 1.26
C ALA A 186 3.88 25.21 -0.27
N VAL A 187 4.29 26.37 -0.77
CA VAL A 187 4.55 26.57 -2.21
C VAL A 187 5.78 25.81 -2.70
N ASP A 188 6.79 25.65 -1.84
CA ASP A 188 8.05 24.96 -2.15
C ASP A 188 7.92 23.44 -1.94
N VAL A 189 7.01 23.02 -1.05
CA VAL A 189 6.76 21.60 -0.74
C VAL A 189 5.91 20.90 -1.81
N ARG A 190 4.93 21.59 -2.42
CA ARG A 190 4.00 20.97 -3.40
C ARG A 190 4.70 20.27 -4.58
N PRO A 191 5.66 20.90 -5.28
CA PRO A 191 6.36 20.22 -6.39
C PRO A 191 7.11 18.96 -5.94
N LEU A 192 7.67 18.99 -4.73
CA LEU A 192 8.37 17.84 -4.14
C LEU A 192 7.39 16.71 -3.79
N LEU A 193 6.19 17.05 -3.30
CA LEU A 193 5.12 16.08 -3.04
C LEU A 193 4.64 15.40 -4.32
N ASP A 194 4.41 16.15 -5.40
CA ASP A 194 4.00 15.58 -6.68
C ASP A 194 5.07 14.61 -7.21
N THR A 195 6.34 14.99 -7.10
CA THR A 195 7.49 14.15 -7.49
C THR A 195 7.58 12.88 -6.64
N ALA A 196 7.42 13.01 -5.32
CA ALA A 196 7.44 11.88 -4.40
C ALA A 196 6.23 10.94 -4.58
N SER A 197 5.05 11.48 -4.86
CA SER A 197 3.84 10.69 -5.17
C SER A 197 4.04 9.83 -6.41
N GLY A 198 4.63 10.39 -7.49
CA GLY A 198 5.02 9.61 -8.67
C GLY A 198 5.97 8.46 -8.34
N GLN A 199 6.95 8.70 -7.46
CA GLN A 199 7.90 7.67 -7.02
C GLN A 199 7.23 6.54 -6.22
N VAL A 200 6.17 6.84 -5.45
CA VAL A 200 5.37 5.81 -4.77
C VAL A 200 4.64 4.95 -5.78
N VAL A 201 3.96 5.57 -6.76
CA VAL A 201 3.25 4.84 -7.83
C VAL A 201 4.20 3.91 -8.57
N ASP A 202 5.39 4.39 -8.92
CA ASP A 202 6.41 3.58 -9.59
C ASP A 202 6.87 2.38 -8.73
N ARG A 203 7.01 2.56 -7.41
CA ARG A 203 7.39 1.47 -6.48
C ARG A 203 6.32 0.40 -6.37
N ILE A 204 5.05 0.80 -6.30
CA ILE A 204 3.92 -0.11 -6.12
C ILE A 204 3.33 -0.62 -7.45
N GLN A 205 3.85 -0.17 -8.60
CA GLN A 205 3.32 -0.52 -9.92
C GLN A 205 3.19 -2.02 -10.13
N ARG A 206 4.15 -2.81 -9.64
CA ARG A 206 4.07 -4.28 -9.71
C ARG A 206 2.84 -4.81 -8.98
N THR A 207 2.57 -4.31 -7.77
CA THR A 207 1.39 -4.70 -6.99
C THR A 207 0.10 -4.26 -7.69
N ILE A 208 0.07 -3.04 -8.26
CA ILE A 208 -1.06 -2.56 -9.07
C ILE A 208 -1.30 -3.47 -10.27
N ASP A 209 -0.24 -3.88 -10.98
CA ASP A 209 -0.34 -4.76 -12.14
C ASP A 209 -0.86 -6.15 -11.78
N GLU A 210 -0.46 -6.67 -10.61
CA GLU A 210 -0.92 -7.96 -10.07
C GLU A 210 -2.43 -7.90 -9.75
N ILE A 211 -2.87 -6.88 -9.00
CA ILE A 211 -4.28 -6.65 -8.67
C ILE A 211 -5.10 -6.42 -9.96
N HIS A 212 -4.57 -5.68 -10.92
CA HIS A 212 -5.23 -5.43 -12.20
C HIS A 212 -5.45 -6.72 -13.00
N GLN A 213 -4.47 -7.62 -13.01
CA GLN A 213 -4.59 -8.92 -13.68
C GLN A 213 -5.62 -9.81 -12.98
N GLU A 214 -5.70 -9.78 -11.65
CA GLU A 214 -6.71 -10.50 -10.88
C GLU A 214 -8.13 -9.97 -11.16
N ALA A 215 -8.33 -8.65 -11.04
CA ALA A 215 -9.60 -8.00 -11.35
C ALA A 215 -10.07 -8.26 -12.79
N SER A 216 -9.14 -8.23 -13.76
CA SER A 216 -9.44 -8.56 -15.16
C SER A 216 -9.91 -10.00 -15.33
N ARG A 217 -9.26 -10.97 -14.65
CA ARG A 217 -9.66 -12.38 -14.69
C ARG A 217 -11.03 -12.60 -14.05
N ALA A 218 -11.31 -11.94 -12.93
CA ALA A 218 -12.60 -11.98 -12.27
C ALA A 218 -13.71 -11.37 -13.14
N ALA A 219 -13.44 -10.24 -13.80
CA ALA A 219 -14.36 -9.63 -14.77
C ALA A 219 -14.69 -10.58 -15.93
N ASP A 220 -13.67 -11.25 -16.49
CA ASP A 220 -13.87 -12.22 -17.58
C ASP A 220 -14.67 -13.44 -17.11
N ALA A 221 -14.42 -13.94 -15.90
CA ALA A 221 -15.19 -15.01 -15.30
C ALA A 221 -16.66 -14.62 -15.14
N GLU A 222 -16.95 -13.41 -14.62
CA GLU A 222 -18.31 -12.93 -14.46
C GLU A 222 -19.04 -12.71 -15.81
N VAL A 223 -18.32 -12.24 -16.84
CA VAL A 223 -18.87 -12.15 -18.21
C VAL A 223 -19.26 -13.54 -18.71
N GLU A 224 -18.45 -14.55 -18.45
CA GLU A 224 -18.73 -15.91 -18.87
C GLU A 224 -19.89 -16.54 -18.09
N GLU A 225 -19.96 -16.35 -16.78
CA GLU A 225 -21.13 -16.72 -15.96
C GLU A 225 -22.40 -16.07 -16.48
N PHE A 226 -22.35 -14.78 -16.82
CA PHE A 226 -23.47 -14.08 -17.44
C PHE A 226 -23.90 -14.72 -18.75
N ARG A 227 -22.95 -15.07 -19.64
CA ARG A 227 -23.26 -15.75 -20.91
C ARG A 227 -23.92 -17.11 -20.68
N GLN A 228 -23.44 -17.90 -19.73
CA GLN A 228 -24.02 -19.20 -19.38
C GLN A 228 -25.46 -19.05 -18.88
N MET A 229 -25.72 -18.07 -18.00
CA MET A 229 -27.07 -17.75 -17.53
C MET A 229 -28.01 -17.35 -18.68
N GLN A 230 -27.54 -16.51 -19.61
CA GLN A 230 -28.35 -16.13 -20.78
C GLN A 230 -28.62 -17.31 -21.72
N GLN A 231 -27.66 -18.23 -21.88
CA GLN A 231 -27.83 -19.43 -22.70
C GLN A 231 -28.86 -20.38 -22.08
N GLN A 232 -28.87 -20.54 -20.75
CA GLN A 232 -29.92 -21.28 -20.05
C GLN A 232 -31.29 -20.64 -20.27
N ARG A 233 -31.40 -19.32 -20.11
CA ARG A 233 -32.64 -18.58 -20.33
C ARG A 233 -33.19 -18.76 -21.75
N ILE A 234 -32.33 -18.74 -22.76
CA ILE A 234 -32.69 -19.02 -24.15
C ILE A 234 -33.30 -20.42 -24.27
N GLY A 235 -32.68 -21.44 -23.66
CA GLY A 235 -33.21 -22.81 -23.67
C GLY A 235 -34.59 -22.92 -23.00
N GLU A 236 -34.79 -22.25 -21.87
CA GLU A 236 -36.08 -22.19 -21.17
C GLU A 236 -37.18 -21.56 -22.03
N LEU A 237 -36.87 -20.45 -22.72
CA LEU A 237 -37.81 -19.78 -23.61
C LEU A 237 -38.14 -20.64 -24.85
N GLU A 238 -37.15 -21.35 -25.40
CA GLU A 238 -37.35 -22.30 -26.50
C GLU A 238 -38.29 -23.46 -26.08
N GLU A 239 -38.11 -24.00 -24.88
CA GLU A 239 -39.00 -25.03 -24.33
C GLU A 239 -40.42 -24.50 -24.11
N GLN A 240 -40.56 -23.28 -23.58
CA GLN A 240 -41.85 -22.62 -23.40
C GLN A 240 -42.57 -22.40 -24.73
N LEU A 241 -41.87 -21.95 -25.78
CA LEU A 241 -42.43 -21.79 -27.12
C LEU A 241 -42.91 -23.11 -27.71
N SER A 242 -42.13 -24.19 -27.53
CA SER A 242 -42.53 -25.54 -27.96
C SER A 242 -43.82 -25.98 -27.26
N ASN A 243 -43.92 -25.77 -25.95
CA ASN A 243 -45.10 -26.12 -25.15
C ASN A 243 -46.34 -25.28 -25.53
N LEU A 244 -46.18 -23.97 -25.75
CA LEU A 244 -47.26 -23.09 -26.23
C LEU A 244 -47.71 -23.49 -27.63
N SER A 245 -46.77 -23.79 -28.53
CA SER A 245 -47.07 -24.27 -29.88
C SER A 245 -47.89 -25.55 -29.86
N ALA A 246 -47.52 -26.53 -29.02
CA ALA A 246 -48.28 -27.77 -28.84
C ALA A 246 -49.70 -27.51 -28.32
N ARG A 247 -49.85 -26.65 -27.29
CA ARG A 247 -51.18 -26.27 -26.77
C ARG A 247 -52.05 -25.54 -27.79
N ILE A 248 -51.46 -24.65 -28.59
CA ILE A 248 -52.17 -23.95 -29.67
C ILE A 248 -52.64 -24.93 -30.75
N ALA A 249 -51.83 -25.95 -31.07
CA ALA A 249 -52.21 -27.02 -32.00
C ALA A 249 -53.37 -27.85 -31.45
N ASP A 250 -53.28 -28.32 -30.19
CA ASP A 250 -54.34 -29.07 -29.52
C ASP A 250 -55.68 -28.28 -29.48
N LEU A 251 -55.64 -26.99 -29.14
CA LEU A 251 -56.82 -26.13 -29.16
C LEU A 251 -57.36 -25.93 -30.57
N SER A 252 -56.50 -25.89 -31.59
CA SER A 252 -56.93 -25.79 -32.99
C SER A 252 -57.65 -27.06 -33.44
N ASP A 253 -57.20 -28.24 -33.01
CA ASP A 253 -57.88 -29.51 -33.24
C ASP A 253 -59.24 -29.57 -32.51
N GLN A 254 -59.29 -29.14 -31.24
CA GLN A 254 -60.54 -29.07 -30.48
C GLN A 254 -61.57 -28.13 -31.12
N ILE A 255 -61.16 -26.96 -31.62
CA ILE A 255 -62.04 -26.00 -32.32
C ILE A 255 -62.70 -26.65 -33.55
N ASN A 256 -62.00 -27.57 -34.22
CA ASN A 256 -62.50 -28.26 -35.42
C ASN A 256 -63.45 -29.42 -35.08
N SER A 257 -63.43 -29.96 -33.85
CA SER A 257 -64.14 -31.18 -33.46
C SER A 257 -65.24 -31.00 -32.41
N SER A 258 -65.55 -29.77 -31.96
CA SER A 258 -66.43 -29.52 -30.80
C SER A 258 -67.66 -28.65 -31.07
N ASP A 259 -68.65 -28.77 -30.17
CA ASP A 259 -69.91 -28.04 -30.20
C ASP A 259 -69.73 -26.52 -30.05
N GLU A 260 -70.73 -25.76 -30.50
CA GLU A 260 -70.68 -24.29 -30.67
C GLU A 260 -70.25 -23.51 -29.42
N SER A 261 -70.65 -23.95 -28.22
CA SER A 261 -70.26 -23.31 -26.95
C SER A 261 -68.79 -23.55 -26.60
N LYS A 262 -68.30 -24.79 -26.76
CA LYS A 262 -66.90 -25.15 -26.47
C LYS A 262 -65.94 -24.51 -27.47
N ARG A 263 -66.40 -24.32 -28.71
CA ARG A 263 -65.65 -23.65 -29.78
C ARG A 263 -65.31 -22.20 -29.45
N VAL A 264 -66.24 -21.45 -28.83
CA VAL A 264 -66.02 -20.04 -28.48
C VAL A 264 -65.01 -19.90 -27.34
N GLU A 265 -65.05 -20.78 -26.33
CA GLU A 265 -64.08 -20.79 -25.24
C GLU A 265 -62.67 -21.12 -25.74
N ALA A 266 -62.53 -22.19 -26.54
CA ALA A 266 -61.25 -22.58 -27.14
C ALA A 266 -60.66 -21.49 -28.05
N LEU A 267 -61.50 -20.72 -28.76
CA LEU A 267 -61.04 -19.58 -29.56
C LEU A 267 -60.47 -18.43 -28.72
N LYS A 268 -61.05 -18.16 -27.55
CA LYS A 268 -60.54 -17.15 -26.62
C LYS A 268 -59.19 -17.57 -26.04
N GLU A 269 -59.09 -18.81 -25.57
CA GLU A 269 -57.86 -19.36 -24.98
C GLU A 269 -56.74 -19.48 -26.02
N ARG A 270 -57.05 -19.87 -27.26
CA ARG A 270 -56.06 -19.85 -28.35
C ARG A 270 -55.54 -18.44 -28.63
N LYS A 271 -56.40 -17.42 -28.54
CA LYS A 271 -55.97 -16.03 -28.76
C LYS A 271 -55.01 -15.57 -27.65
N THR A 272 -55.28 -15.92 -26.39
CA THR A 272 -54.38 -15.56 -25.28
C THR A 272 -53.04 -16.25 -25.41
N LEU A 273 -53.02 -17.57 -25.68
CA LEU A 273 -51.77 -18.32 -25.85
C LEU A 273 -50.97 -17.86 -27.08
N LYS A 274 -51.63 -17.40 -28.15
CA LYS A 274 -50.92 -16.81 -29.30
C LYS A 274 -50.22 -15.50 -28.95
N ASN A 275 -50.86 -14.65 -28.18
CA ASN A 275 -50.23 -13.40 -27.72
C ASN A 275 -49.01 -13.72 -26.84
N GLU A 276 -49.15 -14.64 -25.88
CA GLU A 276 -48.03 -15.09 -25.04
C GLU A 276 -46.89 -15.69 -25.88
N HIS A 277 -47.22 -16.47 -26.92
CA HIS A 277 -46.22 -17.01 -27.84
C HIS A 277 -45.49 -15.90 -28.61
N GLU A 278 -46.21 -14.88 -29.11
CA GLU A 278 -45.60 -13.73 -29.79
C GLU A 278 -44.68 -12.94 -28.86
N ASP A 279 -45.09 -12.73 -27.60
CA ASP A 279 -44.29 -12.02 -26.59
C ASP A 279 -43.00 -12.78 -26.26
N ILE A 280 -43.08 -14.09 -26.02
CA ILE A 280 -41.91 -14.93 -25.73
C ILE A 280 -40.98 -15.02 -26.95
N GLN A 281 -41.54 -15.11 -28.16
CA GLN A 281 -40.74 -15.12 -29.38
C GLN A 281 -39.95 -13.81 -29.54
N ALA A 282 -40.57 -12.67 -29.25
CA ALA A 282 -39.88 -11.38 -29.30
C ALA A 282 -38.75 -11.28 -28.25
N GLU A 283 -38.96 -11.76 -27.02
CA GLU A 283 -37.93 -11.83 -25.98
C GLU A 283 -36.75 -12.71 -26.42
N LEU A 284 -37.04 -13.89 -26.99
CA LEU A 284 -36.03 -14.83 -27.46
C LEU A 284 -35.19 -14.24 -28.60
N ASP A 285 -35.82 -13.54 -29.55
CA ASP A 285 -35.13 -12.92 -30.67
C ASP A 285 -34.23 -11.75 -30.22
N ASP A 286 -34.67 -10.92 -29.26
CA ASP A 286 -33.82 -9.89 -28.63
C ASP A 286 -32.61 -10.52 -27.92
N LEU A 287 -32.83 -11.55 -27.11
CA LEU A 287 -31.76 -12.22 -26.38
C LEU A 287 -30.73 -12.87 -27.32
N ARG A 288 -31.18 -13.52 -28.40
CA ARG A 288 -30.30 -14.08 -29.43
C ARG A 288 -29.49 -12.99 -30.12
N GLN A 289 -30.13 -11.88 -30.50
CA GLN A 289 -29.42 -10.75 -31.12
C GLN A 289 -28.36 -10.16 -30.17
N ARG A 290 -28.68 -10.00 -28.89
CA ARG A 290 -27.74 -9.49 -27.88
C ARG A 290 -26.58 -10.45 -27.61
N ARG A 291 -26.86 -11.76 -27.61
CA ARG A 291 -25.85 -12.82 -27.53
C ARG A 291 -24.90 -12.80 -28.72
N ASP A 292 -25.43 -12.65 -29.94
CA ASP A 292 -24.62 -12.61 -31.16
C ASP A 292 -23.70 -11.38 -31.20
N GLN A 293 -24.07 -10.31 -30.50
CA GLN A 293 -23.22 -9.13 -30.27
C GLN A 293 -22.26 -9.28 -29.08
N GLY A 294 -22.35 -10.37 -28.33
CA GLY A 294 -21.52 -10.65 -27.16
C GLY A 294 -21.89 -9.83 -25.91
N PHE A 295 -23.08 -9.22 -25.84
CA PHE A 295 -23.52 -8.37 -24.72
C PHE A 295 -22.57 -7.19 -24.39
N PRO A 296 -22.28 -6.28 -25.35
CA PRO A 296 -21.23 -5.27 -25.21
C PRO A 296 -21.55 -4.18 -24.16
N LYS A 297 -22.82 -3.98 -23.81
CA LYS A 297 -23.20 -3.09 -22.69
C LYS A 297 -22.84 -3.75 -21.35
N ARG A 298 -23.23 -5.01 -21.17
CA ARG A 298 -22.96 -5.75 -19.94
C ARG A 298 -21.48 -6.00 -19.71
N GLN A 299 -20.72 -6.28 -20.77
CA GLN A 299 -19.26 -6.38 -20.69
C GLN A 299 -18.62 -5.08 -20.19
N ARG A 300 -19.10 -3.92 -20.65
CA ARG A 300 -18.60 -2.62 -20.16
C ARG A 300 -18.96 -2.38 -18.71
N GLU A 301 -20.22 -2.62 -18.32
CA GLU A 301 -20.66 -2.50 -16.92
C GLU A 301 -19.82 -3.38 -15.98
N ILE A 302 -19.56 -4.64 -16.38
CA ILE A 302 -18.74 -5.56 -15.58
C ILE A 302 -17.31 -5.02 -15.49
N ARG A 303 -16.68 -4.65 -16.61
CA ARG A 303 -15.30 -4.13 -16.61
C ARG A 303 -15.13 -2.82 -15.85
N GLU A 304 -16.08 -1.89 -15.97
CA GLU A 304 -16.07 -0.62 -15.25
C GLU A 304 -16.15 -0.85 -13.74
N ARG A 305 -16.94 -1.82 -13.30
CA ARG A 305 -17.03 -2.19 -11.88
C ARG A 305 -15.76 -2.89 -11.36
N HIS A 306 -15.05 -3.62 -12.21
CA HIS A 306 -13.77 -4.23 -11.87
C HIS A 306 -12.56 -3.31 -12.15
N ALA A 307 -12.80 -2.06 -12.53
CA ALA A 307 -11.74 -1.08 -12.68
C ALA A 307 -11.07 -0.82 -11.32
N LEU A 308 -9.77 -0.56 -11.37
CA LEU A 308 -9.00 -0.23 -10.18
C LEU A 308 -9.13 1.26 -9.89
N ASP A 309 -9.35 1.60 -8.62
CA ASP A 309 -9.12 2.94 -8.10
C ASP A 309 -7.83 2.94 -7.28
N VAL A 310 -6.89 3.81 -7.64
CA VAL A 310 -5.59 3.93 -6.97
C VAL A 310 -5.47 5.34 -6.42
N GLN A 311 -5.43 5.44 -5.10
CA GLN A 311 -5.34 6.70 -4.39
C GLN A 311 -4.01 6.74 -3.63
N VAL A 312 -3.22 7.79 -3.84
CA VAL A 312 -1.96 8.00 -3.11
C VAL A 312 -2.07 9.33 -2.38
N GLU A 313 -2.12 9.26 -1.05
CA GLU A 313 -2.32 10.42 -0.18
C GLU A 313 -1.11 10.58 0.75
N PRO A 314 -0.53 11.79 0.87
CA PRO A 314 0.45 12.06 1.90
C PRO A 314 -0.25 12.09 3.27
N LEU A 315 0.24 11.28 4.22
CA LEU A 315 -0.22 11.28 5.61
C LEU A 315 0.55 12.30 6.44
N THR A 316 1.89 12.22 6.38
CA THR A 316 2.76 13.11 7.14
C THR A 316 3.92 13.59 6.28
N ILE A 317 4.38 14.78 6.59
CA ILE A 317 5.49 15.45 5.92
C ILE A 317 6.48 15.88 7.01
N THR A 318 7.71 15.42 6.93
CA THR A 318 8.75 15.79 7.88
C THR A 318 9.91 16.43 7.16
N GLU A 319 10.27 17.64 7.57
CA GLU A 319 11.51 18.28 7.17
C GLU A 319 12.65 17.63 7.94
N VAL A 320 13.61 17.03 7.24
CA VAL A 320 14.77 16.37 7.83
C VAL A 320 16.01 17.17 7.50
N GLU A 321 16.62 17.77 8.52
CA GLU A 321 17.96 18.35 8.44
C GLU A 321 18.98 17.23 8.65
N TYR A 322 20.00 17.17 7.81
CA TYR A 322 21.07 16.19 7.93
C TYR A 322 22.41 16.80 7.53
N GLU A 323 23.46 16.38 8.21
CA GLU A 323 24.82 16.85 7.92
C GLU A 323 25.38 16.19 6.66
N ARG A 324 26.10 16.97 5.85
CA ARG A 324 26.85 16.47 4.70
C ARG A 324 28.31 16.89 4.78
N GLY A 325 29.19 15.97 4.43
CA GLY A 325 30.63 16.17 4.48
C GLY A 325 31.37 15.01 3.86
N ASP A 326 32.56 14.74 4.35
CA ASP A 326 33.41 13.65 3.86
C ASP A 326 33.58 12.59 4.95
N LEU A 327 33.52 11.33 4.52
CA LEU A 327 33.87 10.17 5.33
C LEU A 327 35.23 9.65 4.89
N GLU A 328 36.19 9.70 5.81
CA GLU A 328 37.51 9.12 5.64
C GLU A 328 37.49 7.69 6.18
N ILE A 329 37.77 6.72 5.32
CA ILE A 329 37.78 5.29 5.66
C ILE A 329 39.20 4.75 5.45
N VAL A 330 39.71 4.04 6.46
CA VAL A 330 41.00 3.36 6.42
C VAL A 330 40.77 1.86 6.49
N LEU A 331 41.09 1.18 5.39
CA LEU A 331 41.02 -0.27 5.25
C LEU A 331 42.40 -0.88 5.45
N THR A 332 42.46 -1.99 6.18
CA THR A 332 43.69 -2.73 6.46
C THR A 332 43.56 -4.21 6.11
N THR A 333 44.62 -4.74 5.53
CA THR A 333 44.90 -6.17 5.37
C THR A 333 46.25 -6.47 6.00
N ASP A 334 46.65 -7.75 6.05
CA ASP A 334 47.97 -8.14 6.55
C ASP A 334 49.14 -7.46 5.80
N GLU A 335 48.96 -7.11 4.52
CA GLU A 335 50.03 -6.58 3.65
C GLU A 335 49.85 -5.11 3.23
N HIS A 336 48.61 -4.58 3.26
CA HIS A 336 48.27 -3.29 2.68
C HIS A 336 47.39 -2.45 3.60
N THR A 337 47.56 -1.13 3.53
CA THR A 337 46.67 -0.14 4.13
C THR A 337 46.25 0.84 3.06
N LEU A 338 44.94 1.04 2.92
CA LEU A 338 44.36 1.97 1.96
C LEU A 338 43.47 2.96 2.69
N GLU A 339 43.76 4.24 2.49
CA GLU A 339 42.91 5.34 2.94
C GLU A 339 42.19 5.91 1.73
N PHE A 340 40.87 6.08 1.84
CA PHE A 340 40.09 6.79 0.84
C PHE A 340 39.02 7.65 1.50
N THR A 341 38.68 8.73 0.80
CA THR A 341 37.67 9.69 1.22
C THR A 341 36.48 9.56 0.29
N ALA A 342 35.27 9.52 0.87
CA ALA A 342 34.04 9.55 0.10
C ALA A 342 33.04 10.56 0.66
N GLY A 343 32.27 11.20 -0.22
CA GLY A 343 31.21 12.13 0.20
C GLY A 343 30.13 11.39 0.98
N TYR A 344 29.78 11.87 2.17
CA TYR A 344 28.87 11.20 3.12
C TYR A 344 27.81 12.15 3.65
N GLY A 345 26.61 11.63 3.92
CA GLY A 345 25.56 12.34 4.64
C GLY A 345 24.99 11.52 5.79
N THR A 346 24.77 12.14 6.94
CA THR A 346 24.17 11.48 8.12
C THR A 346 22.79 10.94 7.77
N GLY A 347 22.55 9.64 8.02
CA GLY A 347 21.33 8.93 7.61
C GLY A 347 21.20 8.65 6.11
N VAL A 348 22.02 9.28 5.26
CA VAL A 348 22.04 9.04 3.80
C VAL A 348 23.10 7.98 3.42
N GLY A 349 24.22 7.94 4.15
CA GLY A 349 25.36 7.10 3.83
C GLY A 349 26.29 7.75 2.80
N ILE A 350 27.09 6.92 2.12
CA ILE A 350 27.97 7.39 1.04
C ILE A 350 27.12 7.90 -0.14
N THR A 351 27.33 9.15 -0.53
CA THR A 351 26.53 9.88 -1.53
C THR A 351 27.04 9.71 -2.96
N GLU A 352 28.16 9.03 -3.14
CA GLU A 352 28.78 8.80 -4.44
C GLU A 352 29.00 7.32 -4.75
N THR A 353 29.07 6.99 -6.03
CA THR A 353 29.33 5.62 -6.46
C THR A 353 30.82 5.32 -6.37
N VAL A 354 31.18 4.42 -5.46
CA VAL A 354 32.54 3.88 -5.35
C VAL A 354 32.68 2.70 -6.30
N ASN A 355 33.73 2.72 -7.13
CA ASN A 355 33.94 1.74 -8.19
C ASN A 355 35.24 0.95 -7.99
N CYS A 356 35.23 -0.30 -8.44
CA CYS A 356 36.42 -1.13 -8.51
C CYS A 356 37.47 -0.51 -9.45
N SER A 357 38.70 -0.38 -8.96
CA SER A 357 39.82 0.24 -9.68
C SER A 357 40.23 -0.52 -10.94
N LYS A 358 39.90 -1.81 -11.02
CA LYS A 358 40.31 -2.70 -12.13
C LYS A 358 39.27 -2.82 -13.23
N CYS A 359 37.99 -3.01 -12.89
CA CYS A 359 36.92 -3.21 -13.88
C CYS A 359 35.96 -2.02 -14.01
N GLY A 360 36.02 -1.05 -13.10
CA GLY A 360 35.14 0.13 -13.08
C GLY A 360 33.69 -0.15 -12.68
N ARG A 361 33.34 -1.37 -12.25
CA ARG A 361 32.01 -1.68 -11.73
C ARG A 361 31.82 -1.10 -10.34
N ALA A 362 30.61 -0.63 -10.04
CA ALA A 362 30.23 -0.14 -8.72
C ALA A 362 30.25 -1.27 -7.69
N PHE A 363 30.62 -0.95 -6.45
CA PHE A 363 30.47 -1.85 -5.32
C PHE A 363 29.01 -1.92 -4.88
N THR A 364 28.55 -3.11 -4.57
CA THR A 364 27.19 -3.42 -4.07
C THR A 364 27.28 -4.51 -3.01
N ASP A 365 26.19 -4.75 -2.29
CA ASP A 365 26.01 -5.90 -1.38
C ASP A 365 26.45 -7.24 -2.00
N THR A 366 26.16 -7.41 -3.28
CA THR A 366 26.43 -8.60 -4.10
C THR A 366 27.77 -8.57 -4.84
N ASN A 367 28.48 -7.44 -4.78
CA ASN A 367 29.80 -7.23 -5.34
C ASN A 367 30.64 -6.40 -4.35
N PRO A 368 30.99 -6.99 -3.19
CA PRO A 368 31.73 -6.29 -2.15
C PRO A 368 33.18 -6.02 -2.56
N VAL A 369 33.85 -5.19 -1.79
CA VAL A 369 35.31 -5.04 -1.89
C VAL A 369 35.98 -6.28 -1.28
N GLU A 370 37.01 -6.78 -1.95
CA GLU A 370 37.70 -8.02 -1.57
C GLU A 370 39.19 -7.76 -1.28
N ASP A 371 39.81 -6.85 -2.05
CA ASP A 371 41.24 -6.56 -1.97
C ASP A 371 41.47 -5.06 -2.12
N ILE A 372 42.58 -4.58 -1.56
CA ILE A 372 43.04 -3.19 -1.58
C ILE A 372 44.42 -3.03 -2.25
N ALA A 373 44.99 -4.10 -2.82
CA ALA A 373 46.27 -4.08 -3.53
C ALA A 373 46.23 -3.17 -4.78
N GLY A 374 46.69 -1.92 -4.61
CA GLY A 374 46.70 -0.93 -5.70
C GLY A 374 45.37 -0.21 -5.92
N GLY A 375 44.49 -0.21 -4.90
CA GLY A 375 43.19 0.45 -4.91
C GLY A 375 42.07 -0.52 -4.52
N LEU A 376 40.82 -0.06 -4.43
CA LEU A 376 39.68 -0.91 -4.11
C LEU A 376 39.42 -1.90 -5.26
N ILE A 377 39.40 -3.20 -4.98
CA ILE A 377 39.20 -4.28 -5.95
C ILE A 377 38.01 -5.14 -5.50
N CYS A 378 37.10 -5.44 -6.44
CA CYS A 378 35.93 -6.28 -6.16
C CYS A 378 36.23 -7.78 -6.24
N LEU A 379 35.33 -8.59 -5.66
CA LEU A 379 35.41 -10.05 -5.64
C LEU A 379 35.73 -10.68 -7.01
N ASP A 380 35.04 -10.25 -8.07
CA ASP A 380 35.26 -10.75 -9.44
C ASP A 380 36.68 -10.46 -10.00
N CYS A 381 37.34 -9.46 -9.45
CA CYS A 381 38.62 -8.93 -9.93
C CYS A 381 39.81 -9.33 -9.07
N SER A 382 39.53 -9.77 -7.85
CA SER A 382 40.50 -10.37 -6.95
C SER A 382 40.97 -11.71 -7.55
N PRO A 383 42.28 -12.00 -7.54
CA PRO A 383 42.76 -13.32 -7.94
C PRO A 383 42.21 -14.36 -6.96
N GLN A 384 41.29 -15.22 -7.41
CA GLN A 384 40.90 -16.41 -6.66
C GLN A 384 42.14 -17.29 -6.45
N GLU A 385 42.52 -17.52 -5.19
CA GLU A 385 43.53 -18.53 -4.84
C GLU A 385 42.99 -19.96 -5.01
#